data_AF-A0A7Z0J6I3-F1
#
_entry.id   AF-A0A7Z0J6I3-F1
#
_cell.length_a   1.000
_cell.length_b   1.000
_cell.length_c   1.000
_cell.angle_alpha   90.00
_cell.angle_beta   90.00
_cell.angle_gamma   90.00
#
_symmetry.space_group_name_H-M   'P 1'
#
loop_
_entity.id
_entity.type
_entity.pdbx_description
1 polymer ?
#
loop_
_entity_poly.entity_id
_entity_poly.type
_entity_poly.pdbx_seq_one_letter_code
_entity_poly.pdbx_strand_id
1 'polypeptide(L)'
;MPTALPAVVKAEIQRLEAKKIIVVGGKSAVSDGVIAELKTLAPSVVRISGADRFETARKVVDNAFPGTVASTYVATGLNFPDALSAAAAAGSLSVPVVLVNGSATSADAATQKLLTRLKPSTLRIVGGNSAVSAGVASSLKKFGTVTRYSGANRFETSQQVNKSAIQKATGVFFATGFQFPDALAGAVVVGARKSPLYVVQPGCVPASITADLVAYEVDAVTLIGGAGALSDEVGKLAGCSVRGIRSQGAGET
;
A
#
# COMPACT_ATOMS: atom_id res chain seq x y z
N MET A 1 19.50 10.48 4.89
CA MET A 1 19.39 9.05 5.27
C MET A 1 19.66 8.96 6.75
N PRO A 2 18.84 8.23 7.53
CA PRO A 2 19.01 8.15 8.97
C PRO A 2 20.38 7.53 9.30
N THR A 3 21.21 8.29 9.99
CA THR A 3 22.52 7.84 10.48
C THR A 3 22.44 7.31 11.91
N ALA A 4 21.34 7.59 12.61
CA ALA A 4 21.08 7.18 13.98
C ALA A 4 19.61 6.77 14.17
N LEU A 5 19.33 5.95 15.19
CA LEU A 5 17.98 5.54 15.57
C LEU A 5 17.28 6.65 16.39
N PRO A 6 16.13 7.18 15.96
CA PRO A 6 15.40 8.17 16.76
C PRO A 6 15.00 7.63 18.14
N ALA A 7 15.08 8.46 19.17
CA ALA A 7 14.78 8.06 20.55
C ALA A 7 13.36 7.49 20.71
N VAL A 8 12.38 8.05 20.01
CA VAL A 8 10.99 7.55 20.01
C VAL A 8 10.87 6.15 19.42
N VAL A 9 11.65 5.82 18.38
CA VAL A 9 11.66 4.49 17.78
C VAL A 9 12.37 3.49 18.70
N LYS A 10 13.48 3.91 19.32
CA LYS A 10 14.19 3.10 20.32
C LYS A 10 13.28 2.75 21.50
N ALA A 11 12.59 3.74 22.06
CA ALA A 11 11.65 3.56 23.15
C ALA A 11 10.53 2.58 22.77
N GLU A 12 9.99 2.68 21.55
CA GLU A 12 8.94 1.77 21.09
C GLU A 12 9.44 0.33 20.91
N ILE A 13 10.65 0.14 20.37
CA ILE A 13 11.26 -1.21 20.26
C ILE A 13 11.44 -1.84 21.64
N GLN A 14 11.88 -1.05 22.63
CA GLN A 14 12.04 -1.52 24.02
C GLN A 14 10.68 -1.85 24.65
N ARG A 15 9.68 -0.98 24.48
CA ARG A 15 8.31 -1.19 24.97
C ARG A 15 7.66 -2.46 24.39
N LEU A 16 7.94 -2.77 23.12
CA LEU A 16 7.48 -3.99 22.45
C LEU A 16 8.26 -5.26 22.86
N GLU A 17 9.37 -5.10 23.59
CA GLU A 17 10.32 -6.18 23.92
C GLU A 17 10.72 -7.03 22.70
N ALA A 18 11.01 -6.36 21.58
CA ALA A 18 11.21 -7.02 20.29
C ALA A 18 12.27 -8.14 20.35
N LYS A 19 11.88 -9.38 20.02
CA LYS A 19 12.82 -10.52 19.96
C LYS A 19 13.52 -10.64 18.60
N LYS A 20 12.91 -10.10 17.55
CA LYS A 20 13.46 -10.08 16.20
C LYS A 20 13.13 -8.78 15.52
N ILE A 21 14.14 -8.17 14.89
CA ILE A 21 14.02 -6.95 14.10
C ILE A 21 14.39 -7.28 12.65
N ILE A 22 13.48 -7.01 11.72
CA ILE A 22 13.74 -7.11 10.29
C ILE A 22 13.92 -5.69 9.75
N VAL A 23 15.10 -5.42 9.18
CA VAL A 23 15.42 -4.15 8.53
C VAL A 23 15.34 -4.33 7.03
N VAL A 24 14.37 -3.65 6.40
CA VAL A 24 14.20 -3.70 4.94
C VAL A 24 14.95 -2.53 4.30
N GLY A 25 15.78 -2.83 3.30
CA GLY A 25 16.56 -1.86 2.55
C GLY A 25 18.06 -1.93 2.79
N GLY A 26 18.82 -1.48 1.79
CA GLY A 26 20.28 -1.47 1.82
C GLY A 26 20.87 -0.41 2.75
N LYS A 27 22.20 -0.35 2.79
CA LYS A 27 22.96 0.61 3.62
C LYS A 27 22.66 2.08 3.30
N SER A 28 22.31 2.35 2.04
CA SER A 28 21.90 3.68 1.60
C SER A 28 20.54 4.10 2.17
N ALA A 29 19.68 3.17 2.57
CA ALA A 29 18.37 3.47 3.18
C ALA A 29 18.44 3.49 4.72
N VAL A 30 19.11 2.48 5.30
CA VAL A 30 19.33 2.35 6.74
C VAL A 30 20.80 2.04 6.96
N SER A 31 21.54 2.97 7.58
CA SER A 31 22.99 2.86 7.75
C SER A 31 23.38 1.66 8.63
N ASP A 32 24.64 1.24 8.56
CA ASP A 32 25.16 0.20 9.45
C ASP A 32 25.26 0.68 10.91
N GLY A 33 25.35 2.00 11.14
CA GLY A 33 25.25 2.60 12.48
C GLY A 33 23.90 2.31 13.13
N VAL A 34 22.80 2.50 12.40
CA VAL A 34 21.45 2.14 12.88
C VAL A 34 21.35 0.64 13.17
N ILE A 35 21.92 -0.23 12.34
CA ILE A 35 21.93 -1.68 12.62
C ILE A 35 22.69 -2.01 13.90
N ALA A 36 23.82 -1.34 14.14
CA ALA A 36 24.59 -1.54 15.36
C ALA A 36 23.76 -1.15 16.60
N GLU A 37 23.05 -0.02 16.56
CA GLU A 37 22.13 0.38 17.62
C GLU A 37 21.01 -0.66 17.83
N LEU A 38 20.36 -1.14 16.77
CA LEU A 38 19.28 -2.13 16.85
C LEU A 38 19.74 -3.46 17.47
N LYS A 39 20.98 -3.89 17.21
CA LYS A 39 21.55 -5.11 17.80
C LYS A 39 21.73 -5.04 19.31
N THR A 40 21.75 -3.83 19.89
CA THR A 40 21.75 -3.66 21.36
C THR A 40 20.36 -3.83 21.97
N LEU A 41 19.30 -3.82 21.15
CA LEU A 41 17.91 -3.81 21.60
C LEU A 41 17.20 -5.16 21.45
N ALA A 42 17.67 -6.02 20.54
CA ALA A 42 17.05 -7.31 20.26
C ALA A 42 18.10 -8.39 19.95
N PRO A 43 17.84 -9.66 20.31
CA PRO A 43 18.79 -10.76 20.09
C PRO A 43 18.96 -11.13 18.62
N SER A 44 18.00 -10.80 17.75
CA SER A 44 18.07 -11.09 16.32
C SER A 44 17.76 -9.85 15.50
N VAL A 45 18.72 -9.42 14.67
CA VAL A 45 18.55 -8.32 13.71
C VAL A 45 18.95 -8.83 12.33
N VAL A 46 17.99 -8.83 11.40
CA VAL A 46 18.17 -9.34 10.03
C VAL A 46 17.92 -8.22 9.03
N ARG A 47 18.88 -7.98 8.12
CA ARG A 47 18.68 -7.07 7.00
C ARG A 47 18.19 -7.83 5.77
N ILE A 48 17.12 -7.35 5.16
CA ILE A 48 16.61 -7.81 3.86
C ILE A 48 16.83 -6.69 2.84
N SER A 49 17.73 -6.91 1.88
CA SER A 49 18.05 -5.92 0.85
C SER A 49 18.47 -6.58 -0.47
N GLY A 50 18.18 -5.91 -1.58
CA GLY A 50 18.69 -6.22 -2.92
C GLY A 50 19.38 -5.02 -3.56
N ALA A 51 19.89 -5.21 -4.78
CA ALA A 51 20.53 -4.18 -5.59
C ALA A 51 19.56 -3.04 -5.95
N ASP A 52 18.27 -3.35 -6.06
CA ASP A 52 17.21 -2.39 -6.30
C ASP A 52 15.95 -2.69 -5.46
N ARG A 53 14.93 -1.87 -5.69
CA ARG A 53 13.61 -2.00 -5.02
C ARG A 53 12.86 -3.28 -5.41
N PHE A 54 13.06 -3.79 -6.62
CA PHE A 54 12.39 -4.99 -7.10
C PHE A 54 13.00 -6.23 -6.45
N GLU A 55 14.32 -6.31 -6.39
CA GLU A 55 15.02 -7.40 -5.71
C GLU A 55 14.78 -7.36 -4.19
N THR A 56 14.79 -6.17 -3.58
CA THR A 56 14.42 -6.04 -2.16
C THR A 56 13.00 -6.55 -1.90
N ALA A 57 12.03 -6.17 -2.73
CA ALA A 57 10.65 -6.65 -2.61
C ALA A 57 10.55 -8.17 -2.79
N ARG A 58 11.23 -8.75 -3.78
CA ARG A 58 11.28 -10.20 -3.97
C ARG A 58 11.84 -10.93 -2.75
N LYS A 59 12.92 -10.41 -2.14
CA LYS A 59 13.50 -10.99 -0.91
C LYS A 59 12.59 -10.86 0.31
N VAL A 60 11.82 -9.77 0.43
CA VAL A 60 10.78 -9.64 1.45
C VAL A 60 9.70 -10.71 1.24
N VAL A 61 9.26 -10.93 0.00
CA VAL A 61 8.30 -11.99 -0.33
C VAL A 61 8.85 -13.38 -0.05
N ASP A 62 10.11 -13.67 -0.41
CA ASP A 62 10.74 -14.95 -0.10
C ASP A 62 10.85 -15.21 1.41
N ASN A 63 11.09 -14.16 2.21
CA ASN A 63 11.15 -14.28 3.66
C ASN A 63 9.78 -14.50 4.31
N ALA A 64 8.75 -13.76 3.86
CA ALA A 64 7.41 -13.81 4.45
C ALA A 64 6.53 -14.94 3.90
N PHE A 65 6.78 -15.38 2.67
CA PHE A 65 5.97 -16.37 1.94
C PHE A 65 6.88 -17.46 1.34
N PRO A 66 7.43 -18.38 2.17
CA PRO A 66 8.35 -19.42 1.70
C PRO A 66 7.66 -20.49 0.84
N GLY A 67 6.35 -20.70 1.01
CA GLY A 67 5.54 -21.67 0.27
C GLY A 67 4.84 -21.10 -0.97
N THR A 68 3.75 -21.76 -1.35
CA THR A 68 2.81 -21.26 -2.35
C THR A 68 1.81 -20.28 -1.74
N VAL A 69 1.14 -19.49 -2.57
CA VAL A 69 0.09 -18.56 -2.16
C VAL A 69 -1.12 -18.71 -3.07
N ALA A 70 -2.33 -18.49 -2.55
CA ALA A 70 -3.54 -18.56 -3.37
C ALA A 70 -3.59 -17.42 -4.41
N SER A 71 -3.13 -16.22 -4.03
CA SER A 71 -3.12 -15.06 -4.91
C SER A 71 -1.98 -14.11 -4.56
N THR A 72 -1.75 -13.11 -5.40
CA THR A 72 -0.76 -12.05 -5.16
C THR A 72 -1.28 -10.72 -5.72
N TYR A 73 -0.88 -9.61 -5.12
CA TYR A 73 -1.01 -8.30 -5.75
C TYR A 73 0.23 -7.99 -6.59
N VAL A 74 0.04 -7.33 -7.72
CA VAL A 74 1.11 -6.86 -8.59
C VAL A 74 0.99 -5.35 -8.75
N ALA A 75 1.99 -4.61 -8.31
CA ALA A 75 2.04 -3.16 -8.42
C ALA A 75 3.33 -2.71 -9.10
N THR A 76 3.31 -1.52 -9.69
CA THR A 76 4.56 -0.93 -10.21
C THR A 76 5.49 -0.57 -9.06
N GLY A 77 6.79 -0.85 -9.21
CA GLY A 77 7.80 -0.34 -8.28
C GLY A 77 8.26 1.08 -8.61
N LEU A 78 7.81 1.68 -9.73
CA LEU A 78 8.30 2.98 -10.18
C LEU A 78 7.68 4.15 -9.41
N ASN A 79 6.45 3.99 -8.91
CA ASN A 79 5.76 4.93 -8.04
C ASN A 79 5.20 4.19 -6.80
N PHE A 80 4.57 4.91 -5.88
CA PHE A 80 4.10 4.37 -4.60
C PHE A 80 2.58 4.27 -4.40
N PRO A 81 1.70 5.14 -4.96
CA PRO A 81 0.30 5.21 -4.51
C PRO A 81 -0.48 3.89 -4.68
N ASP A 82 -0.23 3.20 -5.78
CA ASP A 82 -0.88 1.93 -6.11
C ASP A 82 -0.40 0.80 -5.19
N ALA A 83 0.90 0.75 -4.90
CA ALA A 83 1.47 -0.24 -3.97
C ALA A 83 1.01 -0.03 -2.52
N LEU A 84 0.79 1.22 -2.09
CA LEU A 84 0.29 1.52 -0.74
C LEU A 84 -1.14 1.02 -0.54
N SER A 85 -2.01 1.31 -1.50
CA SER A 85 -3.39 0.85 -1.46
C SER A 85 -3.46 -0.69 -1.47
N ALA A 86 -2.53 -1.33 -2.19
CA ALA A 86 -2.40 -2.78 -2.18
C ALA A 86 -1.92 -3.35 -0.84
N ALA A 87 -1.10 -2.63 -0.08
CA ALA A 87 -0.45 -3.19 1.12
C ALA A 87 -1.45 -3.61 2.21
N ALA A 88 -2.43 -2.76 2.52
CA ALA A 88 -3.46 -3.09 3.51
C ALA A 88 -4.34 -4.26 3.06
N ALA A 89 -4.77 -4.25 1.79
CA ALA A 89 -5.56 -5.33 1.19
C ALA A 89 -4.78 -6.65 1.08
N ALA A 90 -3.49 -6.59 0.78
CA ALA A 90 -2.60 -7.75 0.77
C ALA A 90 -2.41 -8.32 2.17
N GLY A 91 -2.26 -7.45 3.17
CA GLY A 91 -2.19 -7.83 4.59
C GLY A 91 -3.46 -8.53 5.07
N SER A 92 -4.65 -8.01 4.73
CA SER A 92 -5.93 -8.61 5.15
C SER A 92 -6.17 -9.99 4.54
N LEU A 93 -5.67 -10.23 3.34
CA LEU A 93 -5.74 -11.51 2.63
C LEU A 93 -4.54 -12.43 2.92
N SER A 94 -3.53 -11.96 3.66
CA SER A 94 -2.26 -12.68 3.88
C SER A 94 -1.60 -13.14 2.57
N VAL A 95 -1.46 -12.21 1.62
CA VAL A 95 -0.84 -12.45 0.31
C VAL A 95 0.28 -11.46 0.03
N PRO A 96 1.26 -11.80 -0.82
CA PRO A 96 2.34 -10.88 -1.13
C PRO A 96 1.90 -9.74 -2.06
N VAL A 97 2.67 -8.64 -2.01
CA VAL A 97 2.73 -7.61 -3.05
C VAL A 97 4.03 -7.82 -3.83
N VAL A 98 3.91 -8.12 -5.12
CA VAL A 98 5.03 -8.27 -6.05
C VAL A 98 5.22 -6.97 -6.84
N LEU A 99 6.42 -6.42 -6.81
CA LEU A 99 6.75 -5.23 -7.60
C LEU A 99 7.26 -5.61 -8.98
N VAL A 100 6.75 -4.91 -10.01
CA VAL A 100 7.21 -5.02 -11.40
C VAL A 100 7.70 -3.68 -11.91
N ASN A 101 8.62 -3.69 -12.87
CA ASN A 101 8.84 -2.51 -13.71
C ASN A 101 7.62 -2.32 -14.61
N GLY A 102 6.68 -1.49 -14.16
CA GLY A 102 5.38 -1.37 -14.79
C GLY A 102 5.41 -0.76 -16.19
N SER A 103 6.47 -0.03 -16.57
CA SER A 103 6.63 0.52 -17.93
C SER A 103 7.31 -0.44 -18.91
N ALA A 104 7.77 -1.61 -18.43
CA ALA A 104 8.41 -2.60 -19.29
C ALA A 104 7.42 -3.28 -20.24
N THR A 105 7.92 -4.00 -21.23
CA THR A 105 7.11 -4.81 -22.15
C THR A 105 6.75 -6.18 -21.57
N SER A 106 7.42 -6.63 -20.50
CA SER A 106 7.14 -7.88 -19.79
C SER A 106 7.68 -7.83 -18.35
N ALA A 107 7.17 -8.69 -17.46
CA ALA A 107 7.76 -8.88 -16.13
C ALA A 107 9.19 -9.46 -16.26
N ASP A 108 10.13 -8.99 -15.44
CA ASP A 108 11.51 -9.48 -15.49
C ASP A 108 11.63 -10.98 -15.13
N ALA A 109 12.74 -11.62 -15.53
CA ALA A 109 12.95 -13.04 -15.31
C ALA A 109 12.95 -13.44 -13.82
N ALA A 110 13.45 -12.57 -12.94
CA ALA A 110 13.49 -12.83 -11.50
C ALA A 110 12.08 -12.83 -10.89
N THR A 111 11.20 -11.95 -11.36
CA THR A 111 9.80 -11.86 -10.97
C THR A 111 9.01 -13.05 -11.50
N GLN A 112 9.27 -13.44 -12.76
CA GLN A 112 8.71 -14.66 -13.32
C GLN A 112 9.12 -15.90 -12.50
N LYS A 113 10.39 -16.02 -12.11
CA LYS A 113 10.88 -17.09 -11.23
C LYS A 113 10.18 -17.10 -9.88
N LEU A 114 10.01 -15.92 -9.27
CA LEU A 114 9.25 -15.79 -8.02
C LEU A 114 7.80 -16.30 -8.18
N LEU A 115 7.12 -15.91 -9.26
CA LEU A 115 5.75 -16.33 -9.52
C LEU A 115 5.63 -17.84 -9.81
N THR A 116 6.62 -18.44 -10.47
CA THR A 116 6.70 -19.91 -10.62
C THR A 116 6.80 -20.62 -9.27
N ARG A 117 7.56 -20.07 -8.32
CA ARG A 117 7.68 -20.62 -6.95
C ARG A 117 6.37 -20.47 -6.18
N LEU A 118 5.78 -19.28 -6.22
CA LEU A 118 4.58 -18.92 -5.48
C LEU A 118 3.32 -19.63 -5.98
N LYS A 119 3.25 -19.97 -7.27
CA LYS A 119 2.11 -20.65 -7.92
C LYS A 119 0.72 -20.01 -7.59
N PRO A 120 0.56 -18.68 -7.70
CA PRO A 120 -0.72 -18.04 -7.42
C PRO A 120 -1.78 -18.44 -8.44
N SER A 121 -3.02 -18.75 -8.01
CA SER A 121 -4.11 -18.94 -8.97
C SER A 121 -4.62 -17.61 -9.54
N THR A 122 -4.44 -16.52 -8.79
CA THR A 122 -4.88 -15.17 -9.18
C THR A 122 -3.78 -14.12 -8.97
N LEU A 123 -3.58 -13.26 -9.96
CA LEU A 123 -2.72 -12.09 -9.91
C LEU A 123 -3.56 -10.82 -10.02
N ARG A 124 -3.57 -10.01 -8.97
CA ARG A 124 -4.33 -8.77 -8.86
C ARG A 124 -3.44 -7.58 -9.20
N ILE A 125 -3.50 -7.10 -10.44
CA ILE A 125 -2.77 -5.91 -10.87
C ILE A 125 -3.42 -4.68 -10.25
N VAL A 126 -2.63 -3.80 -9.64
CA VAL A 126 -3.09 -2.51 -9.11
C VAL A 126 -2.61 -1.38 -10.01
N GLY A 127 -3.55 -0.54 -10.41
CA GLY A 127 -3.32 0.59 -11.30
C GLY A 127 -3.66 0.29 -12.76
N GLY A 128 -3.83 1.36 -13.55
CA GLY A 128 -4.15 1.29 -14.97
C GLY A 128 -2.95 0.89 -15.84
N ASN A 129 -3.13 0.92 -17.16
CA ASN A 129 -2.07 0.57 -18.12
C ASN A 129 -0.85 1.49 -18.06
N SER A 130 -1.01 2.73 -17.57
CA SER A 130 0.09 3.66 -17.32
C SER A 130 0.95 3.29 -16.11
N ALA A 131 0.37 2.58 -15.14
CA ALA A 131 1.09 2.08 -13.97
C ALA A 131 1.73 0.72 -14.26
N VAL A 132 0.95 -0.22 -14.80
CA VAL A 132 1.43 -1.55 -15.21
C VAL A 132 0.96 -1.83 -16.63
N SER A 133 1.90 -1.87 -17.57
CA SER A 133 1.63 -1.98 -19.00
C SER A 133 0.83 -3.23 -19.38
N ALA A 134 0.18 -3.19 -20.54
CA ALA A 134 -0.49 -4.36 -21.11
C ALA A 134 0.50 -5.51 -21.42
N GLY A 135 1.75 -5.19 -21.72
CA GLY A 135 2.82 -6.17 -21.95
C GLY A 135 3.16 -6.93 -20.67
N VAL A 136 3.38 -6.21 -19.57
CA VAL A 136 3.57 -6.84 -18.25
C VAL A 136 2.36 -7.69 -17.88
N ALA A 137 1.15 -7.14 -17.97
CA ALA A 137 -0.08 -7.89 -17.66
C ALA A 137 -0.22 -9.18 -18.50
N SER A 138 0.09 -9.12 -19.79
CA SER A 138 0.04 -10.28 -20.69
C SER A 138 1.08 -11.34 -20.30
N SER A 139 2.30 -10.92 -19.95
CA SER A 139 3.36 -11.84 -19.52
C SER A 139 3.03 -12.59 -18.22
N LEU A 140 2.10 -12.07 -17.41
CA LEU A 140 1.68 -12.63 -16.14
C LEU A 140 0.60 -13.72 -16.26
N LYS A 141 -0.14 -13.76 -17.38
CA LYS A 141 -1.27 -14.69 -17.60
C LYS A 141 -0.89 -16.17 -17.52
N LYS A 142 0.38 -16.49 -17.78
CA LYS A 142 0.89 -17.88 -17.67
C LYS A 142 1.03 -18.37 -16.22
N PHE A 143 0.96 -17.48 -15.23
CA PHE A 143 1.07 -17.85 -13.82
C PHE A 143 -0.28 -18.01 -13.13
N GLY A 144 -1.37 -17.48 -13.69
CA GLY A 144 -2.71 -17.52 -13.12
C GLY A 144 -3.65 -16.49 -13.75
N THR A 145 -4.89 -16.41 -13.26
CA THR A 145 -5.87 -15.44 -13.74
C THR A 145 -5.45 -14.02 -13.36
N VAL A 146 -5.33 -13.15 -14.36
CA VAL A 146 -4.95 -11.74 -14.16
C VAL A 146 -6.19 -10.86 -14.10
N THR A 147 -6.39 -10.18 -12.98
CA THR A 147 -7.46 -9.18 -12.79
C THR A 147 -6.83 -7.83 -12.49
N ARG A 148 -7.31 -6.76 -13.14
CA ARG A 148 -6.83 -5.39 -12.92
C ARG A 148 -7.81 -4.59 -12.07
N TYR A 149 -7.30 -3.92 -11.05
CA TYR A 149 -8.01 -2.99 -10.19
C TYR A 149 -7.45 -1.59 -10.41
N SER A 150 -8.23 -0.73 -11.06
CA SER A 150 -7.83 0.63 -11.42
C SER A 150 -9.03 1.57 -11.47
N GLY A 151 -8.84 2.82 -11.09
CA GLY A 151 -9.79 3.92 -11.31
C GLY A 151 -9.18 5.05 -12.13
N ALA A 152 -9.92 6.14 -12.33
CA ALA A 152 -9.44 7.31 -13.07
C ALA A 152 -8.30 8.04 -12.35
N ASN A 153 -8.18 7.84 -11.04
CA ASN A 153 -7.13 8.40 -10.20
C ASN A 153 -6.78 7.43 -9.06
N ARG A 154 -5.77 7.79 -8.26
CA ARG A 154 -5.27 6.97 -7.15
C ARG A 154 -6.32 6.69 -6.06
N PHE A 155 -7.28 7.60 -5.86
CA PHE A 155 -8.31 7.45 -4.84
C PHE A 155 -9.32 6.38 -5.27
N GLU A 156 -9.77 6.43 -6.53
CA GLU A 156 -10.61 5.39 -7.12
C GLU A 156 -9.88 4.06 -7.27
N THR A 157 -8.59 4.05 -7.62
CA THR A 157 -7.80 2.80 -7.62
C THR A 157 -7.79 2.18 -6.21
N SER A 158 -7.61 2.97 -5.15
CA SER A 158 -7.65 2.47 -3.78
C SER A 158 -9.00 1.89 -3.39
N GLN A 159 -10.08 2.52 -3.88
CA GLN A 159 -11.43 2.01 -3.73
C GLN A 159 -11.60 0.62 -4.37
N GLN A 160 -11.15 0.47 -5.63
CA GLN A 160 -11.23 -0.81 -6.34
C GLN A 160 -10.40 -1.91 -5.66
N VAL A 161 -9.23 -1.55 -5.11
CA VAL A 161 -8.40 -2.47 -4.34
C VAL A 161 -9.10 -2.89 -3.05
N ASN A 162 -9.70 -1.97 -2.29
CA ASN A 162 -10.45 -2.31 -1.08
C ASN A 162 -11.60 -3.27 -1.38
N LYS A 163 -12.39 -2.98 -2.43
CA LYS A 163 -13.47 -3.86 -2.91
C LYS A 163 -13.00 -5.25 -3.34
N SER A 164 -11.73 -5.40 -3.72
CA SER A 164 -11.17 -6.70 -4.07
C SER A 164 -10.85 -7.61 -2.88
N ALA A 165 -10.70 -7.02 -1.69
CA ALA A 165 -10.23 -7.72 -0.49
C ALA A 165 -11.26 -7.74 0.64
N ILE A 166 -12.10 -6.71 0.74
CA ILE A 166 -12.94 -6.45 1.91
C ILE A 166 -14.34 -6.10 1.43
N GLN A 167 -15.31 -6.93 1.77
CA GLN A 167 -16.71 -6.78 1.34
C GLN A 167 -17.61 -6.15 2.42
N LYS A 168 -17.16 -6.13 3.68
CA LYS A 168 -17.85 -5.49 4.80
C LYS A 168 -16.83 -5.02 5.83
N ALA A 169 -17.02 -3.83 6.38
CA ALA A 169 -16.21 -3.28 7.46
C ALA A 169 -17.00 -2.27 8.26
N THR A 170 -16.91 -2.35 9.58
CA THR A 170 -17.49 -1.33 10.49
C THR A 170 -16.54 -0.14 10.62
N GLY A 171 -15.22 -0.39 10.72
CA GLY A 171 -14.20 0.65 10.74
C GLY A 171 -13.37 0.73 9.45
N VAL A 172 -13.12 1.95 8.97
CA VAL A 172 -12.21 2.23 7.84
C VAL A 172 -11.06 3.15 8.26
N PHE A 173 -9.99 3.12 7.47
CA PHE A 173 -8.83 3.97 7.66
C PHE A 173 -8.62 4.87 6.46
N PHE A 174 -8.25 6.12 6.72
CA PHE A 174 -7.84 7.09 5.70
C PHE A 174 -6.37 7.44 5.85
N ALA A 175 -5.67 7.49 4.73
CA ALA A 175 -4.34 8.08 4.62
C ALA A 175 -4.32 9.08 3.46
N THR A 176 -3.36 9.99 3.45
CA THR A 176 -3.19 10.88 2.29
C THR A 176 -2.73 10.10 1.06
N GLY A 177 -3.32 10.39 -0.10
CA GLY A 177 -2.84 9.83 -1.38
C GLY A 177 -1.58 10.52 -1.93
N PHE A 178 -1.08 11.57 -1.27
CA PHE A 178 0.01 12.40 -1.78
C PHE A 178 1.38 12.08 -1.15
N GLN A 179 1.39 11.43 0.01
CA GLN A 179 2.59 10.95 0.68
C GLN A 179 2.42 9.49 1.10
N PHE A 180 3.53 8.82 1.39
CA PHE A 180 3.56 7.40 1.66
C PHE A 180 3.87 6.98 3.11
N PRO A 181 4.61 7.74 3.95
CA PRO A 181 5.08 7.22 5.24
C PRO A 181 3.95 6.75 6.16
N ASP A 182 2.89 7.55 6.26
CA ASP A 182 1.75 7.26 7.13
C ASP A 182 0.97 6.03 6.66
N ALA A 183 0.63 5.97 5.37
CA ALA A 183 -0.05 4.82 4.77
C ALA A 183 0.79 3.55 4.90
N LEU A 184 2.11 3.63 4.69
CA LEU A 184 3.01 2.48 4.78
C LEU A 184 3.10 1.93 6.21
N ALA A 185 3.29 2.80 7.21
CA ALA A 185 3.32 2.39 8.61
C ALA A 185 1.96 1.88 9.09
N GLY A 186 0.89 2.55 8.67
CA GLY A 186 -0.49 2.20 9.02
C GLY A 186 -0.98 0.90 8.38
N ALA A 187 -0.55 0.56 7.17
CA ALA A 187 -1.05 -0.61 6.43
C ALA A 187 -0.98 -1.92 7.23
N VAL A 188 -0.01 -2.05 8.14
CA VAL A 188 0.13 -3.23 9.02
C VAL A 188 -1.07 -3.38 9.95
N VAL A 189 -1.44 -2.33 10.70
CA VAL A 189 -2.58 -2.39 11.62
C VAL A 189 -3.90 -2.50 10.85
N VAL A 190 -3.99 -1.86 9.68
CA VAL A 190 -5.18 -1.92 8.84
C VAL A 190 -5.40 -3.33 8.28
N GLY A 191 -4.35 -3.95 7.75
CA GLY A 191 -4.38 -5.32 7.26
C GLY A 191 -4.71 -6.32 8.37
N ALA A 192 -4.11 -6.16 9.56
CA ALA A 192 -4.39 -7.01 10.72
C ALA A 192 -5.86 -6.92 11.19
N ARG A 193 -6.47 -5.73 11.11
CA ARG A 193 -7.89 -5.53 11.43
C ARG A 193 -8.83 -5.95 10.29
N LYS A 194 -8.29 -6.33 9.12
CA LYS A 194 -9.06 -6.62 7.91
C LYS A 194 -10.01 -5.46 7.53
N SER A 195 -9.54 -4.23 7.74
CA SER A 195 -10.28 -3.00 7.43
C SER A 195 -9.81 -2.38 6.11
N PRO A 196 -10.65 -1.62 5.40
CA PRO A 196 -10.25 -0.85 4.23
C PRO A 196 -9.26 0.25 4.59
N LEU A 197 -8.23 0.45 3.75
CA LEU A 197 -7.41 1.67 3.75
C LEU A 197 -7.74 2.45 2.48
N TYR A 198 -8.46 3.56 2.60
CA TYR A 198 -8.63 4.47 1.49
C TYR A 198 -7.51 5.51 1.51
N VAL A 199 -6.93 5.78 0.33
CA VAL A 199 -6.20 7.03 0.17
C VAL A 199 -7.17 8.12 -0.25
N VAL A 200 -7.08 9.28 0.38
CA VAL A 200 -7.98 10.43 0.14
C VAL A 200 -7.17 11.71 -0.10
N GLN A 201 -7.88 12.80 -0.42
CA GLN A 201 -7.25 14.12 -0.51
C GLN A 201 -7.04 14.70 0.90
N PRO A 202 -6.04 15.59 1.11
CA PRO A 202 -5.78 16.17 2.43
C PRO A 202 -6.96 16.96 3.02
N GLY A 203 -7.82 17.52 2.16
CA GLY A 203 -8.91 18.41 2.56
C GLY A 203 -10.31 17.83 2.42
N CYS A 204 -10.47 16.66 1.81
CA CYS A 204 -11.80 16.16 1.45
C CYS A 204 -11.82 14.66 1.12
N VAL A 205 -13.01 14.08 1.19
CA VAL A 205 -13.31 12.70 0.83
C VAL A 205 -14.02 12.67 -0.53
N PRO A 206 -13.51 11.91 -1.52
CA PRO A 206 -14.21 11.69 -2.79
C PRO A 206 -15.61 11.08 -2.57
N ALA A 207 -16.59 11.53 -3.34
CA ALA A 207 -17.99 11.08 -3.23
C ALA A 207 -18.14 9.56 -3.43
N SER A 208 -17.29 8.94 -4.26
CA SER A 208 -17.30 7.48 -4.44
C SER A 208 -16.90 6.73 -3.16
N ILE A 209 -16.02 7.30 -2.34
CA ILE A 209 -15.59 6.70 -1.07
C ILE A 209 -16.67 6.88 -0.02
N THR A 210 -17.29 8.07 0.09
CA THR A 210 -18.43 8.27 1.01
C THR A 210 -19.60 7.33 0.69
N ALA A 211 -19.84 7.04 -0.59
CA ALA A 211 -20.85 6.06 -1.00
C ALA A 211 -20.53 4.64 -0.51
N ASP A 212 -19.26 4.23 -0.52
CA ASP A 212 -18.86 2.94 0.06
C ASP A 212 -19.06 2.91 1.58
N LEU A 213 -18.77 4.01 2.29
CA LEU A 213 -18.95 4.05 3.75
C LEU A 213 -20.42 3.81 4.12
N VAL A 214 -21.34 4.43 3.38
CA VAL A 214 -22.79 4.22 3.55
C VAL A 214 -23.16 2.77 3.22
N ALA A 215 -22.69 2.25 2.09
CA ALA A 215 -23.01 0.89 1.65
C ALA A 215 -22.48 -0.21 2.60
N TYR A 216 -21.37 0.05 3.29
CA TYR A 216 -20.78 -0.87 4.25
C TYR A 216 -21.23 -0.64 5.70
N GLU A 217 -22.11 0.34 5.94
CA GLU A 217 -22.58 0.72 7.28
C GLU A 217 -21.41 1.03 8.23
N VAL A 218 -20.44 1.80 7.72
CA VAL A 218 -19.25 2.19 8.48
C VAL A 218 -19.64 3.10 9.65
N ASP A 219 -19.20 2.74 10.85
CA ASP A 219 -19.46 3.47 12.10
C ASP A 219 -18.26 4.29 12.57
N ALA A 220 -17.05 3.98 12.07
CA ALA A 220 -15.82 4.62 12.51
C ALA A 220 -14.83 4.88 11.36
N VAL A 221 -14.26 6.08 11.36
CA VAL A 221 -13.13 6.47 10.49
C VAL A 221 -11.92 6.79 11.34
N THR A 222 -10.78 6.16 11.04
CA THR A 222 -9.48 6.48 11.65
C THR A 222 -8.58 7.16 10.63
N LEU A 223 -8.06 8.33 10.96
CA LEU A 223 -7.07 9.03 10.13
C LEU A 223 -5.66 8.54 10.49
N ILE A 224 -4.89 8.14 9.47
CA ILE A 224 -3.49 7.77 9.57
C ILE A 224 -2.66 8.90 8.97
N GLY A 225 -2.08 9.71 9.84
CA GLY A 225 -1.27 10.87 9.51
C GLY A 225 -1.63 12.08 10.35
N GLY A 226 -0.71 13.04 10.44
CA GLY A 226 -0.95 14.30 11.15
C GLY A 226 -1.83 15.28 10.35
N ALA A 227 -2.19 16.40 10.98
CA ALA A 227 -3.04 17.44 10.38
C ALA A 227 -2.51 18.01 9.04
N GLY A 228 -1.19 17.95 8.81
CA GLY A 228 -0.59 18.35 7.52
C GLY A 228 -0.80 17.34 6.38
N ALA A 229 -1.10 16.08 6.71
CA ALA A 229 -1.41 15.02 5.73
C ALA A 229 -2.92 14.94 5.47
N LEU A 230 -3.73 15.04 6.53
CA LEU A 230 -5.18 14.98 6.52
C LEU A 230 -5.73 16.04 7.49
N SER A 231 -6.50 16.98 6.97
CA SER A 231 -7.18 18.01 7.77
C SER A 231 -8.41 17.45 8.51
N ASP A 232 -8.90 18.19 9.49
CA ASP A 232 -10.11 17.84 10.24
C ASP A 232 -11.35 17.70 9.35
N GLU A 233 -11.37 18.36 8.19
CA GLU A 233 -12.45 18.23 7.21
C GLU A 233 -12.58 16.81 6.66
N VAL A 234 -11.47 16.08 6.54
CA VAL A 234 -11.50 14.65 6.19
C VAL A 234 -12.17 13.84 7.31
N GLY A 235 -11.88 14.16 8.58
CA GLY A 235 -12.51 13.52 9.74
C GLY A 235 -14.01 13.79 9.84
N LYS A 236 -14.45 14.95 9.35
CA LYS A 236 -15.88 15.32 9.21
C LYS A 236 -16.53 14.78 7.94
N LEU A 237 -15.80 13.99 7.13
CA LEU A 237 -16.24 13.46 5.85
C LEU A 237 -16.67 14.54 4.84
N ALA A 238 -16.03 15.72 4.88
CA ALA A 238 -16.30 16.80 3.94
C ALA A 238 -16.08 16.32 2.48
N GLY A 239 -17.09 16.44 1.64
CA GLY A 239 -17.04 16.00 0.25
C GLY A 239 -16.11 16.88 -0.60
N CYS A 240 -15.37 16.27 -1.52
CA CYS A 240 -14.55 17.03 -2.46
C CYS A 240 -15.41 17.88 -3.39
N SER A 241 -15.19 19.20 -3.42
CA SER A 241 -15.92 20.11 -4.30
C SER A 241 -15.62 19.82 -5.76
N VAL A 242 -16.66 19.76 -6.59
CA VAL A 242 -16.51 19.70 -8.04
C VAL A 242 -16.15 21.12 -8.51
N ARG A 243 -14.89 21.37 -8.86
CA ARG A 243 -14.53 22.61 -9.57
C ARG A 243 -15.21 22.58 -10.94
N GLY A 244 -16.29 23.34 -11.13
CA GLY A 244 -16.85 23.48 -12.47
C GLY A 244 -18.28 23.98 -12.67
N ILE A 245 -19.04 24.40 -11.66
CA ILE A 245 -20.34 25.04 -11.90
C ILE A 245 -20.44 26.30 -11.05
N ARG A 246 -20.11 27.46 -11.65
CA ARG A 246 -20.75 28.71 -11.21
C ARG A 246 -22.18 28.63 -11.74
N SER A 247 -23.16 28.62 -10.85
CA SER A 247 -24.53 28.94 -11.25
C SER A 247 -24.47 30.35 -11.83
N GLN A 248 -24.65 30.51 -13.14
CA GLN A 248 -25.07 31.80 -13.64
C GLN A 248 -26.48 32.00 -13.09
N GLY A 249 -26.60 32.81 -12.05
CA GLY A 249 -27.89 33.29 -11.58
C GLY A 249 -28.58 33.96 -12.76
N ALA A 250 -29.82 33.57 -13.01
CA ALA A 250 -30.69 34.26 -13.95
C ALA A 250 -30.71 35.74 -13.59
N GLY A 251 -30.16 36.57 -14.47
CA GLY A 251 -30.36 38.01 -14.41
C GLY A 251 -31.80 38.29 -14.77
N GLU A 252 -32.51 38.90 -13.83
CA GLU A 252 -33.80 39.53 -14.04
C GLU A 252 -33.68 40.59 -15.14
N THR A 253 -34.57 40.52 -16.14
CA THR A 253 -35.09 41.66 -16.90
C THR A 253 -36.55 41.43 -17.18
#